data_AF-A0A2V8DZG2-F1
#
_entry.id   AF-A0A2V8DZG2-F1
#
_cell.length_a   1.000
_cell.length_b   1.000
_cell.length_c   1.000
_cell.angle_alpha   90.00
_cell.angle_beta   90.00
_cell.angle_gamma   90.00
#
_symmetry.space_group_name_H-M   'P 1'
#
loop_
_entity.id
_entity.type
_entity.pdbx_description
1 polymer ?
#
loop_
_entity_poly.entity_id
_entity_poly.type
_entity_poly.pdbx_seq_one_letter_code
_entity_poly.pdbx_strand_id
1 'polypeptide(L)'
;MSQLFERKPIADLIQDTDAAQGLKRELGAGDLIMLAIGAVIGAGIFSSIGTAAAGQVLPDGTVVRYGAGPALVVSFLLLGVVCAFAALCYAELAAMIPQAGSAYAYSYATLGELVAWIIGWDLVLEYA
;
A
#
# COMPACT_ATOMS: atom_id res chain seq x y z
N MET A 1 -27.66 11.12 -8.56
CA MET A 1 -26.73 11.29 -7.41
C MET A 1 -26.58 10.03 -6.55
N SER A 2 -27.41 8.98 -6.70
CA SER A 2 -27.34 7.75 -5.88
C SER A 2 -26.15 6.82 -6.19
N GLN A 3 -25.47 7.01 -7.32
CA GLN A 3 -24.43 6.07 -7.81
C GLN A 3 -23.03 6.34 -7.21
N LEU A 4 -22.77 7.57 -6.74
CA LEU A 4 -21.43 7.97 -6.27
C LEU A 4 -20.96 7.25 -5.00
N PHE A 5 -21.88 6.72 -4.20
CA PHE A 5 -21.58 5.94 -2.99
C PHE A 5 -22.01 4.48 -3.11
N GLU A 6 -22.33 4.03 -4.33
CA GLU A 6 -22.72 2.64 -4.55
C GLU A 6 -21.51 1.74 -4.35
N ARG A 7 -21.70 0.69 -3.55
CA ARG A 7 -20.66 -0.31 -3.24
C ARG A 7 -20.84 -1.48 -4.18
N LYS A 8 -19.77 -1.95 -4.81
CA LYS A 8 -19.85 -3.20 -5.59
C LYS A 8 -20.05 -4.35 -4.60
N PRO A 9 -21.08 -5.19 -4.79
CA PRO A 9 -21.28 -6.34 -3.93
C PRO A 9 -20.08 -7.29 -4.07
N ILE A 10 -19.63 -7.82 -2.93
CA ILE A 10 -18.45 -8.69 -2.85
C ILE A 10 -18.64 -9.97 -3.71
N ALA A 11 -19.88 -10.41 -3.90
CA ALA A 11 -20.21 -11.58 -4.74
C ALA A 11 -19.79 -11.40 -6.21
N ASP A 12 -19.97 -10.19 -6.77
CA ASP A 12 -19.61 -9.90 -8.16
C ASP A 12 -18.08 -9.82 -8.32
N LEU A 13 -17.38 -9.36 -7.28
CA LEU A 13 -15.91 -9.33 -7.24
C LEU A 13 -15.28 -10.73 -7.20
N ILE A 14 -15.93 -11.68 -6.53
CA ILE A 14 -15.48 -13.07 -6.45
C ILE A 14 -15.75 -13.80 -7.78
N GLN A 15 -16.90 -13.55 -8.42
CA GLN A 15 -17.21 -14.14 -9.74
C GLN A 15 -16.20 -13.74 -10.83
N ASP A 16 -15.68 -12.50 -10.81
CA ASP A 16 -14.61 -12.06 -11.72
C ASP A 16 -13.32 -12.88 -11.56
N THR A 17 -13.08 -13.48 -10.39
CA THR A 17 -11.90 -14.32 -10.10
C THR A 17 -12.06 -15.77 -10.56
N ASP A 18 -13.30 -16.29 -10.57
CA ASP A 18 -13.65 -17.68 -10.93
C ASP A 18 -13.98 -17.86 -12.42
N ALA A 19 -13.79 -16.83 -13.26
CA ALA A 19 -13.89 -16.97 -14.70
C ALA A 19 -12.96 -18.09 -15.19
N ALA A 20 -13.50 -19.03 -15.97
CA ALA A 20 -12.95 -20.36 -16.30
C ALA A 20 -11.59 -20.43 -17.02
N GLN A 21 -10.82 -19.33 -17.08
CA GLN A 21 -9.48 -19.22 -17.68
C GLN A 21 -8.45 -18.56 -16.73
N GLY A 22 -8.56 -18.80 -15.42
CA GLY A 22 -7.63 -18.26 -14.41
C GLY A 22 -6.26 -18.96 -14.36
N LEU A 23 -5.26 -18.25 -13.81
CA LEU A 23 -3.94 -18.80 -13.49
C LEU A 23 -4.03 -19.91 -12.44
N LYS A 24 -3.15 -20.91 -12.53
CA LYS A 24 -3.03 -21.96 -11.51
C LYS A 24 -2.49 -21.37 -10.20
N ARG A 25 -3.19 -21.63 -9.09
CA ARG A 25 -2.76 -21.20 -7.74
C ARG A 25 -1.63 -22.11 -7.25
N GLU A 26 -0.39 -21.62 -7.31
CA GLU A 26 0.82 -22.35 -6.87
C GLU A 26 1.56 -21.66 -5.72
N LEU A 27 1.27 -20.38 -5.46
CA LEU A 27 1.94 -19.59 -4.43
C LEU A 27 1.47 -20.01 -3.04
N GLY A 28 2.40 -20.52 -2.23
CA GLY A 28 2.19 -20.82 -0.82
C GLY A 28 2.48 -19.64 0.11
N ALA A 29 2.29 -19.82 1.42
CA ALA A 29 2.56 -18.77 2.41
C ALA A 29 4.01 -18.28 2.39
N GLY A 30 4.98 -19.19 2.19
CA GLY A 30 6.40 -18.84 2.11
C GLY A 30 6.71 -17.96 0.89
N ASP A 31 6.13 -18.30 -0.27
CA ASP A 31 6.33 -17.54 -1.50
C ASP A 31 5.74 -16.13 -1.39
N LEU A 32 4.58 -16.01 -0.74
CA LEU A 32 3.95 -14.71 -0.48
C LEU A 32 4.76 -13.84 0.49
N ILE A 33 5.38 -14.44 1.51
CA ILE A 33 6.30 -13.72 2.41
C ILE A 33 7.52 -13.22 1.64
N MET A 34 8.12 -14.06 0.79
CA MET A 34 9.26 -13.66 -0.04
C MET A 34 8.90 -12.56 -1.03
N LEU A 35 7.70 -12.63 -1.64
CA LEU A 35 7.16 -11.59 -2.49
C LEU A 35 7.03 -10.26 -1.73
N ALA A 36 6.51 -10.29 -0.49
CA ALA A 36 6.37 -9.10 0.34
C ALA A 36 7.73 -8.47 0.70
N ILE A 37 8.72 -9.30 1.09
CA ILE A 37 10.08 -8.81 1.38
C ILE A 37 10.68 -8.13 0.15
N GLY A 38 10.56 -8.74 -1.02
CA GLY A 38 11.05 -8.19 -2.29
C GLY A 38 10.35 -6.89 -2.70
N ALA A 39 9.05 -6.76 -2.42
CA ALA A 39 8.30 -5.55 -2.71
C ALA A 39 8.62 -4.38 -1.75
N VAL A 40 8.92 -4.66 -0.47
CA VAL A 40 9.18 -3.63 0.56
C VAL A 40 10.63 -3.15 0.54
N ILE A 41 11.60 -4.05 0.38
CA ILE A 41 13.02 -3.68 0.38
C ILE A 41 13.42 -3.16 -1.00
N GLY A 42 13.29 -1.85 -1.21
CA GLY A 42 13.56 -1.20 -2.49
C GLY A 42 14.40 0.09 -2.39
N ALA A 43 14.32 0.91 -3.45
CA ALA A 43 15.06 2.17 -3.56
C ALA A 43 14.82 3.13 -2.38
N GLY A 44 13.65 3.04 -1.73
CA GLY A 44 13.30 3.83 -0.55
C GLY A 44 14.36 3.73 0.55
N ILE A 45 14.68 2.52 1.02
CA ILE A 45 15.62 2.38 2.15
C ILE A 45 17.05 2.81 1.77
N PHE A 46 17.48 2.52 0.54
CA PHE A 46 18.84 2.82 0.09
C PHE A 46 19.06 4.30 -0.27
N SER A 47 18.02 5.02 -0.72
CA SER A 47 18.11 6.43 -1.11
C SER A 47 17.66 7.40 -0.01
N SER A 48 16.55 7.10 0.68
CA SER A 48 15.94 8.05 1.63
C SER A 48 16.63 8.10 2.98
N ILE A 49 17.29 7.03 3.44
CA ILE A 49 17.96 7.00 4.75
C ILE A 49 19.07 8.06 4.83
N GLY A 50 19.87 8.21 3.78
CA GLY A 50 20.99 9.17 3.77
C GLY A 50 20.51 10.61 3.93
N THR A 51 19.48 10.99 3.16
CA THR A 51 18.89 12.34 3.23
C THR A 51 18.07 12.55 4.50
N ALA A 52 17.42 11.52 5.02
CA ALA A 52 16.71 11.58 6.31
C ALA A 52 17.67 11.71 7.51
N ALA A 53 18.86 11.11 7.43
CA ALA A 53 19.89 11.23 8.47
C ALA A 53 20.59 12.59 8.43
N ALA A 54 21.09 12.99 7.25
CA ALA A 54 21.93 14.17 7.07
C ALA A 54 21.14 15.48 6.90
N GLY A 55 19.88 15.39 6.49
CA GLY A 55 19.10 16.55 6.05
C GLY A 55 19.44 16.95 4.61
N GLN A 56 18.64 17.87 4.06
CA GLN A 56 18.80 18.37 2.71
C GLN A 56 18.64 19.90 2.70
N VAL A 57 19.67 20.59 2.23
CA VAL A 57 19.73 22.05 2.07
C VAL A 57 20.09 22.38 0.63
N LEU A 58 19.35 23.29 0.00
CA LEU A 58 19.64 23.75 -1.36
C LEU A 58 20.87 24.68 -1.38
N PRO A 59 21.50 24.87 -2.55
CA PRO A 59 22.61 25.81 -2.71
C PRO A 59 22.26 27.26 -2.35
N ASP A 60 20.97 27.63 -2.35
CA ASP A 60 20.46 28.94 -1.96
C ASP A 60 20.28 29.11 -0.44
N GLY A 61 20.62 28.08 0.35
CA GLY A 61 20.49 28.06 1.81
C GLY A 61 19.12 27.61 2.33
N THR A 62 18.18 27.25 1.46
CA THR A 62 16.84 26.81 1.85
C THR A 62 16.87 25.38 2.38
N VAL A 63 16.35 25.15 3.59
CA VAL A 63 16.24 23.81 4.19
C VAL A 63 15.00 23.10 3.65
N VAL A 64 15.19 21.99 2.93
CA VAL A 64 14.09 21.13 2.45
C VAL A 64 13.70 20.13 3.52
N ARG A 65 14.70 19.54 4.20
CA ARG A 65 14.50 18.51 5.20
C ARG A 65 15.54 18.65 6.31
N TYR A 66 15.07 18.67 7.55
CA TYR A 66 15.94 18.55 8.71
C TYR A 66 16.41 17.10 8.86
N GLY A 67 17.70 16.91 9.10
CA GLY A 67 18.26 15.60 9.39
C GLY A 67 17.84 15.14 10.77
N ALA A 68 17.33 13.91 10.88
CA ALA A 68 17.05 13.27 12.16
C ALA A 68 18.35 12.85 12.90
N GLY A 69 19.48 12.76 12.19
CA GLY A 69 20.75 12.32 12.77
C GLY A 69 20.65 10.92 13.40
N PRO A 70 21.32 10.67 14.54
CA PRO A 70 21.26 9.37 15.23
C PRO A 70 19.84 8.99 15.70
N ALA A 71 18.95 9.96 15.90
CA ALA A 71 17.56 9.71 16.30
C ALA A 71 16.71 9.08 15.18
N LEU A 72 17.24 8.95 13.96
CA LEU A 72 16.58 8.28 12.84
C LEU A 72 16.09 6.87 13.20
N VAL A 73 16.83 6.14 14.04
CA VAL A 73 16.43 4.80 14.52
C VAL A 73 15.10 4.84 15.28
N VAL A 74 14.88 5.86 16.12
CA VAL A 74 13.63 6.05 16.85
C VAL A 74 12.48 6.33 15.88
N SER A 75 12.73 7.14 14.84
CA SER A 75 11.75 7.40 13.79
C SER A 75 11.36 6.12 13.04
N PHE A 76 12.32 5.23 12.72
CA PHE A 76 12.04 3.96 12.07
C PHE A 76 11.30 2.96 12.96
N LEU A 77 11.58 2.94 14.27
CA LEU A 77 10.82 2.11 15.20
C LEU A 77 9.35 2.55 15.25
N LEU A 78 9.11 3.86 15.33
CA LEU A 78 7.75 4.41 15.32
C LEU A 78 7.04 4.11 13.99
N LEU A 79 7.73 4.31 12.87
CA LEU A 79 7.24 3.94 11.54
C LEU A 79 6.85 2.46 11.48
N GLY A 80 7.70 1.56 11.98
CA GLY A 80 7.43 0.13 12.02
C GLY A 80 6.15 -0.23 12.79
N VAL A 81 5.90 0.44 13.91
CA VAL A 81 4.65 0.24 14.68
C VAL A 81 3.43 0.70 13.89
N VAL A 82 3.49 1.86 13.24
CA VAL A 82 2.39 2.38 12.40
C VAL A 82 2.13 1.45 11.21
N CYS A 83 3.19 1.02 10.53
CA CYS A 83 3.09 0.06 9.43
C CYS A 83 2.51 -1.29 9.88
N ALA A 84 2.84 -1.76 11.09
CA ALA A 84 2.28 -3.00 11.63
C ALA A 84 0.76 -2.89 11.84
N PHE A 85 0.27 -1.77 12.37
CA PHE A 85 -1.18 -1.56 12.49
C PHE A 85 -1.88 -1.49 11.13
N ALA A 86 -1.29 -0.78 10.17
CA ALA A 86 -1.82 -0.76 8.81
C ALA A 86 -1.84 -2.17 8.20
N ALA A 87 -0.76 -2.94 8.33
CA ALA A 87 -0.66 -4.30 7.81
C ALA A 87 -1.72 -5.24 8.41
N LEU A 88 -2.06 -5.10 9.69
CA LEU A 88 -3.13 -5.88 10.32
C LEU A 88 -4.51 -5.58 9.70
N CYS A 89 -4.82 -4.30 9.46
CA CYS A 89 -6.06 -3.92 8.77
C CYS A 89 -6.12 -4.49 7.35
N TYR A 90 -5.00 -4.45 6.62
CA TYR A 90 -4.91 -5.04 5.29
C TYR A 90 -5.02 -6.57 5.31
N ALA A 91 -4.47 -7.24 6.33
CA ALA A 91 -4.59 -8.68 6.49
C ALA A 91 -6.06 -9.12 6.73
N GLU A 92 -6.81 -8.35 7.52
CA GLU A 92 -8.25 -8.59 7.73
C GLU A 92 -9.05 -8.43 6.43
N LEU A 93 -8.80 -7.36 5.68
CA LEU A 93 -9.46 -7.10 4.40
C LEU A 93 -9.12 -8.15 3.34
N ALA A 94 -7.84 -8.57 3.27
CA ALA A 94 -7.40 -9.61 2.35
C ALA A 94 -8.01 -10.99 2.67
N ALA A 95 -8.24 -11.29 3.95
CA ALA A 95 -8.92 -12.51 4.37
C ALA A 95 -10.43 -12.47 4.06
N MET A 96 -11.06 -11.29 4.13
CA MET A 96 -12.49 -11.11 3.86
C MET A 96 -12.80 -11.06 2.35
N ILE A 97 -11.92 -10.46 1.55
CA ILE A 97 -12.10 -10.22 0.11
C ILE A 97 -10.90 -10.82 -0.63
N PRO A 98 -10.92 -12.14 -0.94
CA PRO A 98 -9.79 -12.86 -1.53
C PRO A 98 -9.68 -12.62 -3.05
N GLN A 99 -9.65 -11.35 -3.46
CA GLN A 99 -9.51 -10.91 -4.85
C GLN A 99 -8.20 -10.14 -5.03
N ALA A 100 -7.58 -10.29 -6.21
CA ALA A 100 -6.47 -9.45 -6.64
C ALA A 100 -6.98 -8.02 -6.97
N GLY A 101 -6.75 -7.06 -6.08
CA GLY A 101 -7.22 -5.68 -6.30
C GLY A 101 -6.73 -4.60 -5.32
N SER A 102 -6.00 -4.97 -4.26
CA SER A 102 -5.39 -4.04 -3.28
C SER A 102 -6.40 -3.00 -2.72
N ALA A 103 -5.92 -1.84 -2.27
CA ALA A 103 -6.72 -0.80 -1.61
C ALA A 103 -7.90 -0.26 -2.45
N TYR A 104 -7.79 -0.27 -3.79
CA TYR A 104 -8.87 0.10 -4.69
C TYR A 104 -10.07 -0.84 -4.54
N ALA A 105 -9.85 -2.16 -4.63
CA ALA A 105 -10.94 -3.12 -4.49
C ALA A 105 -11.56 -3.08 -3.08
N TYR A 106 -10.74 -2.91 -2.05
CA TYR A 106 -11.23 -2.81 -0.67
C TYR A 106 -12.07 -1.55 -0.43
N SER A 107 -11.66 -0.41 -0.97
CA SER A 107 -12.43 0.85 -0.86
C SER A 107 -13.71 0.80 -1.70
N TYR A 108 -13.71 0.15 -2.86
CA TYR A 108 -14.91 -0.04 -3.67
C TYR A 108 -15.96 -0.89 -2.94
N ALA A 109 -15.53 -1.96 -2.26
CA ALA A 109 -16.42 -2.83 -1.50
C ALA A 109 -16.97 -2.17 -0.21
N THR A 110 -16.19 -1.31 0.45
CA THR A 110 -16.52 -0.79 1.79
C THR A 110 -17.06 0.64 1.80
N LEU A 111 -16.55 1.52 0.94
CA LEU A 111 -16.77 2.97 0.98
C LEU A 111 -17.54 3.48 -0.25
N GLY A 112 -17.50 2.75 -1.36
CA GLY A 112 -18.25 3.04 -2.58
C GLY A 112 -17.41 3.70 -3.67
N GLU A 113 -18.03 3.91 -4.82
CA GLU A 113 -17.36 4.27 -6.07
C GLU A 113 -16.52 5.55 -6.02
N LEU A 114 -17.00 6.64 -5.41
CA LEU A 114 -16.26 7.91 -5.37
C LEU A 114 -14.93 7.78 -4.61
N VAL A 115 -14.96 7.14 -3.43
CA VAL A 115 -13.75 6.95 -2.61
C VAL A 115 -12.80 5.99 -3.32
N ALA A 116 -13.32 4.91 -3.90
CA ALA A 116 -12.52 3.98 -4.68
C ALA A 116 -11.88 4.65 -5.89
N TRP A 117 -12.59 5.52 -6.59
CA TRP A 117 -12.05 6.28 -7.72
C TRP A 117 -10.90 7.20 -7.29
N ILE A 118 -11.05 7.92 -6.17
CA ILE A 118 -9.97 8.76 -5.62
C ILE A 118 -8.74 7.92 -5.29
N ILE A 119 -8.92 6.81 -4.56
CA ILE A 119 -7.82 5.89 -4.19
C ILE A 119 -7.21 5.25 -5.45
N GLY A 120 -8.01 4.93 -6.46
CA GLY A 120 -7.50 4.38 -7.73
C GLY A 120 -6.55 5.35 -8.44
N TRP A 121 -6.89 6.64 -8.49
CA TRP A 121 -6.00 7.65 -9.06
C TRP A 121 -4.77 7.93 -8.20
N ASP A 122 -4.92 7.89 -6.88
CA ASP A 122 -3.81 8.01 -5.93
C ASP A 122 -2.78 6.89 -6.15
N LEU A 123 -3.23 5.64 -6.24
CA LEU A 123 -2.37 4.50 -6.53
C LEU A 123 -1.69 4.59 -7.90
N VAL A 124 -2.41 5.07 -8.93
CA VAL A 124 -1.80 5.28 -10.26
C VAL A 124 -0.67 6.30 -10.18
N LEU A 125 -0.83 7.40 -9.43
CA LEU A 125 0.22 8.39 -9.23
C LEU A 125 1.35 7.90 -8.32
N GLU A 126 1.05 7.06 -7.34
CA GLU A 126 2.04 6.48 -6.43
C GLU A 126 2.98 5.51 -7.17
N TYR A 127 2.46 4.75 -8.13
CA TYR A 127 3.21 3.76 -8.90
C TYR A 127 3.72 4.24 -10.26
N ALA A 128 3.30 5.43 -10.74
CA ALA A 128 3.75 6.03 -12.02
C ALA A 128 5.12 6.72 -11.91
#